data_AF-A0A0G9MTE5-F1
#
_entry.id   AF-A0A0G9MTE5-F1
#
_cell.length_a   1.000
_cell.length_b   1.000
_cell.length_c   1.000
_cell.angle_alpha   90.00
_cell.angle_beta   90.00
_cell.angle_gamma   90.00
#
_symmetry.space_group_name_H-M   'P 1'
#
loop_
_entity.id
_entity.type
_entity.pdbx_description
1 polymer ?
#
loop_
_entity_poly.entity_id
_entity_poly.type
_entity_poly.pdbx_seq_one_letter_code
_entity_poly.pdbx_strand_id
1 'polypeptide(L)'
;MPKALTSYALAALAGMAIVAAPASAIEVDRQEVAERFAEGVEQQRRVYCRDTRLFTLTDGTERRACIDWRAQNRTRLIRTYASLDGPENDAAANLDIARDCFDTAVASANDPYRERFDESAFLAAARTEFARCVRTRNLQQADQYSLSVYETGVWLGGSWEDN
;
A
#
# COMPACT_ATOMS: atom_id res chain seq x y z
N MET A 1 -49.60 -21.16 -50.92
CA MET A 1 -50.16 -20.83 -49.59
C MET A 1 -49.42 -21.66 -48.52
N PRO A 2 -49.26 -21.15 -47.29
CA PRO A 2 -47.94 -20.89 -46.68
C PRO A 2 -47.55 -21.80 -45.48
N LYS A 3 -46.36 -21.48 -44.91
CA LYS A 3 -45.82 -21.73 -43.55
C LYS A 3 -44.92 -22.98 -43.42
N ALA A 4 -43.59 -22.86 -43.44
CA ALA A 4 -42.66 -22.21 -42.48
C ALA A 4 -42.62 -22.90 -41.12
N LEU A 5 -41.39 -22.94 -40.57
CA LEU A 5 -40.94 -23.23 -39.20
C LEU A 5 -40.13 -24.53 -39.08
N THR A 6 -38.90 -24.60 -38.58
CA THR A 6 -37.87 -23.58 -38.28
C THR A 6 -36.59 -24.36 -38.07
N SER A 7 -35.54 -24.03 -38.81
CA SER A 7 -34.17 -24.39 -38.46
C SER A 7 -33.75 -23.58 -37.24
N TYR A 8 -33.35 -24.23 -36.16
CA TYR A 8 -32.40 -23.66 -35.20
C TYR A 8 -31.38 -24.73 -34.87
N ALA A 9 -30.33 -24.76 -35.71
CA ALA A 9 -29.10 -25.44 -35.41
C ALA A 9 -28.51 -24.84 -34.12
N LEU A 10 -28.16 -25.71 -33.18
CA LEU A 10 -27.27 -25.40 -32.08
C LEU A 10 -25.95 -24.86 -32.66
N ALA A 11 -25.76 -23.55 -32.65
CA ALA A 11 -24.46 -22.91 -32.79
C ALA A 11 -24.07 -22.38 -31.41
N ALA A 12 -23.46 -23.26 -30.62
CA ALA A 12 -22.88 -22.90 -29.34
C ALA A 12 -21.36 -23.04 -29.42
N LEU A 13 -20.69 -21.99 -28.94
CA LEU A 13 -19.33 -21.99 -28.37
C LEU A 13 -18.14 -22.15 -29.31
N ALA A 14 -17.55 -21.02 -29.69
CA ALA A 14 -16.09 -20.84 -29.69
C ALA A 14 -15.71 -19.34 -29.71
N GLY A 15 -16.28 -18.55 -28.79
CA GLY A 15 -15.67 -17.28 -28.43
C GLY A 15 -14.49 -17.57 -27.50
N MET A 16 -13.29 -17.77 -28.06
CA MET A 16 -12.06 -17.77 -27.26
C MET A 16 -11.90 -16.36 -26.69
N ALA A 17 -12.38 -16.16 -25.47
CA ALA A 17 -11.91 -15.09 -24.62
C ALA A 17 -10.40 -15.32 -24.44
N ILE A 18 -9.59 -14.46 -25.06
CA ILE A 18 -8.18 -14.32 -24.70
C ILE A 18 -8.19 -13.87 -23.24
N VAL A 19 -7.98 -14.80 -22.33
CA VAL A 19 -7.66 -14.49 -20.94
C VAL A 19 -6.29 -13.83 -21.01
N ALA A 20 -6.27 -12.49 -21.00
CA ALA A 20 -5.05 -11.76 -20.74
C ALA A 20 -4.49 -12.31 -19.43
N ALA A 21 -3.30 -12.92 -19.48
CA ALA A 21 -2.59 -13.26 -18.26
C ALA A 21 -2.53 -12.00 -17.39
N PRO A 22 -2.72 -12.11 -16.06
CA PRO A 22 -2.57 -10.96 -15.20
C PRO A 22 -1.18 -10.38 -15.42
N ALA A 23 -1.08 -9.07 -15.61
CA ALA A 23 0.18 -8.37 -15.49
C ALA A 23 0.79 -8.80 -14.14
N SER A 24 1.97 -9.40 -14.18
CA SER A 24 2.75 -9.70 -12.98
C SER A 24 2.91 -8.38 -12.23
N ALA A 25 2.30 -8.27 -11.05
CA ALA A 25 2.50 -7.12 -10.20
C ALA A 25 3.82 -7.29 -9.42
N ILE A 26 4.65 -6.25 -9.42
CA ILE A 26 5.89 -6.19 -8.65
C ILE A 26 5.77 -5.11 -7.58
N GLU A 27 6.49 -5.27 -6.48
CA GLU A 27 6.64 -4.21 -5.48
C GLU A 27 7.42 -3.04 -6.11
N VAL A 28 6.77 -1.89 -6.21
CA VAL A 28 7.32 -0.65 -6.77
C VAL A 28 7.96 0.20 -5.68
N ASP A 29 7.35 0.22 -4.49
CA ASP A 29 7.78 0.98 -3.33
C ASP A 29 7.22 0.43 -2.01
N ARG A 30 7.89 0.73 -0.90
CA ARG A 30 7.58 0.23 0.44
C ARG A 30 7.94 1.27 1.50
N GLN A 31 7.04 1.47 2.46
CA GLN A 31 7.28 2.36 3.61
C GLN A 31 6.91 1.71 4.93
N GLU A 32 7.74 1.91 5.95
CA GLU A 32 7.44 1.51 7.32
C GLU A 32 6.34 2.40 7.88
N VAL A 33 5.21 1.78 8.22
CA VAL A 33 4.04 2.52 8.69
C VAL A 33 3.73 2.24 10.13
N ALA A 34 4.28 1.20 10.77
CA ALA A 34 4.20 1.01 12.22
C ALA A 34 5.27 0.05 12.73
N GLU A 35 5.54 0.12 14.04
CA GLU A 35 6.32 -0.87 14.78
C GLU A 35 5.52 -1.24 16.05
N ARG A 36 5.56 -2.50 16.47
CA ARG A 36 4.94 -2.98 17.73
C ARG A 36 5.78 -4.07 18.37
N PHE A 37 5.63 -4.26 19.68
CA PHE A 37 6.23 -5.40 20.36
C PHE A 37 5.53 -6.71 19.95
N ALA A 38 6.30 -7.79 19.85
CA ALA A 38 5.76 -9.13 19.68
C ALA A 38 4.97 -9.57 20.95
N GLU A 39 4.07 -10.53 20.79
CA GLU A 39 3.32 -11.10 21.91
C GLU A 39 4.27 -11.72 22.95
N GLY A 40 3.93 -11.57 24.24
CA GLY A 40 4.72 -12.10 25.35
C GLY A 40 5.99 -11.31 25.70
N VAL A 41 6.22 -10.17 25.04
CA VAL A 41 7.23 -9.20 25.47
C VAL A 41 6.57 -8.22 26.44
N GLU A 42 7.18 -8.03 27.61
CA GLU A 42 6.67 -7.06 28.58
C GLU A 42 6.68 -5.65 27.95
N GLN A 43 5.50 -5.03 27.82
CA GLN A 43 5.33 -3.68 27.24
C GLN A 43 5.90 -2.57 28.15
N GLN A 44 6.90 -2.86 28.99
CA GLN A 44 7.53 -1.87 29.87
C GLN A 44 8.21 -0.72 29.09
N ARG A 45 8.27 -0.79 27.76
CA ARG A 45 8.93 0.21 26.89
C ARG A 45 7.97 0.72 25.82
N ARG A 46 8.22 1.94 25.32
CA ARG A 46 7.32 2.65 24.38
C ARG A 46 7.76 2.48 22.92
N VAL A 47 6.77 2.41 22.01
CA VAL A 47 6.95 2.72 20.59
C VAL A 47 6.54 4.17 20.36
N TYR A 48 7.31 4.90 19.57
CA TYR A 48 7.06 6.31 19.26
C TYR A 48 7.52 6.63 17.83
N CYS A 49 7.03 7.74 17.30
CA CYS A 49 7.56 8.29 16.06
C CYS A 49 8.89 9.00 16.33
N ARG A 50 10.00 8.51 15.75
CA ARG A 50 11.31 9.15 15.88
C ARG A 50 11.41 10.39 15.01
N ASP A 51 11.04 10.27 13.75
CA ASP A 51 11.17 11.34 12.75
C ASP A 51 9.83 11.62 12.07
N THR A 52 9.49 12.90 11.93
CA THR A 52 8.29 13.35 11.20
C THR A 52 8.66 14.24 10.03
N ARG A 53 7.83 14.24 9.00
CA ARG A 53 7.94 15.13 7.84
C ARG A 53 6.61 15.79 7.53
N LEU A 54 6.66 17.02 7.03
CA LEU A 54 5.49 17.74 6.52
C LEU A 54 5.26 17.37 5.06
N PHE A 55 4.04 17.01 4.73
CA PHE A 55 3.57 16.70 3.37
C PHE A 55 2.43 17.62 3.01
N THR A 56 2.33 18.00 1.75
CA THR A 56 1.17 18.69 1.20
C THR A 56 0.32 17.66 0.46
N LEU A 57 -0.91 17.44 0.93
CA LEU A 57 -1.85 16.52 0.31
C LEU A 57 -2.38 17.08 -1.01
N THR A 58 -3.05 16.24 -1.79
CA THR A 58 -3.58 16.61 -3.11
C THR A 58 -4.63 17.73 -3.04
N ASP A 59 -5.32 17.89 -1.91
CA ASP A 59 -6.26 18.99 -1.67
C ASP A 59 -5.60 20.27 -1.12
N GLY A 60 -4.27 20.30 -1.01
CA GLY A 60 -3.50 21.43 -0.51
C GLY A 60 -3.36 21.45 1.02
N THR A 61 -3.98 20.53 1.75
CA THR A 61 -3.83 20.43 3.20
C THR A 61 -2.41 20.02 3.56
N GLU A 62 -1.79 20.72 4.51
CA GLU A 62 -0.52 20.28 5.09
C GLU A 62 -0.75 19.25 6.20
N ARG A 63 -0.07 18.11 6.11
CA ARG A 63 -0.15 17.01 7.06
C ARG A 63 1.25 16.64 7.54
N ARG A 64 1.43 16.60 8.85
CA ARG A 64 2.65 16.02 9.45
C ARG A 64 2.45 14.52 9.60
N ALA A 65 3.34 13.74 9.02
CA ALA A 65 3.31 12.29 9.08
C ALA A 65 4.57 11.74 9.75
N CYS A 66 4.44 10.58 10.39
CA CYS A 66 5.61 9.84 10.84
C CYS A 66 6.30 9.16 9.65
N ILE A 67 7.63 9.25 9.58
CA ILE A 67 8.42 8.56 8.56
C ILE A 67 9.37 7.51 9.16
N ASP A 68 9.43 7.43 10.49
CA ASP A 68 10.33 6.53 11.19
C ASP A 68 9.74 6.13 12.56
N TRP A 69 9.25 4.89 12.68
CA TRP A 69 8.67 4.36 13.91
C TRP A 69 9.71 3.58 14.72
N ARG A 70 9.82 3.84 16.02
CA ARG A 70 10.85 3.20 16.85
C ARG A 70 10.34 2.78 18.22
N ALA A 71 10.71 1.57 18.61
CA ALA A 71 10.70 1.14 19.99
C ALA A 71 11.96 1.60 20.73
N GLN A 72 11.80 1.98 22.00
CA GLN A 72 12.92 2.27 22.91
C GLN A 72 13.82 1.06 23.19
N ASN A 73 13.38 -0.16 22.83
CA ASN A 73 14.20 -1.36 22.86
C ASN A 73 13.82 -2.28 21.72
N ARG A 74 14.81 -2.92 21.13
CA ARG A 74 14.65 -3.77 19.96
C ARG A 74 14.58 -5.25 20.30
N THR A 75 14.09 -5.58 21.48
CA THR A 75 13.85 -6.98 21.85
C THR A 75 12.50 -7.41 21.29
N ARG A 76 12.52 -8.15 20.18
CA ARG A 76 11.35 -8.82 19.56
C ARG A 76 10.25 -7.86 19.10
N LEU A 77 10.47 -7.28 17.92
CA LEU A 77 9.55 -6.31 17.30
C LEU A 77 8.92 -6.85 16.02
N ILE A 78 7.67 -6.47 15.78
CA ILE A 78 6.96 -6.68 14.51
C ILE A 78 6.88 -5.32 13.81
N ARG A 79 7.27 -5.28 12.54
CA ARG A 79 7.18 -4.07 11.71
C ARG A 79 6.09 -4.23 10.67
N THR A 80 5.33 -3.18 10.50
CA THR A 80 4.25 -3.10 9.52
C THR A 80 4.68 -2.18 8.40
N TYR A 81 4.53 -2.65 7.16
CA TYR A 81 4.88 -1.91 5.96
C TYR A 81 3.64 -1.70 5.10
N ALA A 82 3.50 -0.50 4.54
CA ALA A 82 2.69 -0.28 3.37
C ALA A 82 3.52 -0.59 2.13
N SER A 83 2.90 -1.20 1.13
CA SER A 83 3.51 -1.49 -0.17
C SER A 83 2.65 -0.93 -1.29
N LEU A 84 3.32 -0.47 -2.33
CA LEU A 84 2.73 -0.20 -3.62
C LEU A 84 3.18 -1.30 -4.58
N ASP A 85 2.23 -2.11 -5.02
CA ASP A 85 2.46 -3.06 -6.11
C ASP A 85 1.98 -2.42 -7.42
N GLY A 86 2.69 -2.66 -8.52
CA GLY A 86 2.40 -2.09 -9.84
C GLY A 86 2.87 -3.00 -10.98
N PRO A 87 2.69 -2.59 -12.25
CA PRO A 87 3.06 -3.41 -13.40
C PRO A 87 4.57 -3.67 -13.47
N GLU A 88 4.96 -4.90 -13.85
CA GLU A 88 6.37 -5.32 -13.99
C GLU A 88 7.20 -4.41 -14.90
N ASN A 89 6.57 -3.90 -15.97
CA ASN A 89 7.22 -3.02 -16.94
C ASN A 89 6.41 -1.74 -17.08
N ASP A 90 6.91 -0.66 -16.49
CA ASP A 90 6.34 0.68 -16.64
C ASP A 90 7.44 1.70 -16.96
N ALA A 91 7.04 2.83 -17.54
CA ALA A 91 7.95 3.93 -17.83
C ALA A 91 8.41 4.58 -16.52
N ALA A 92 9.70 4.93 -16.44
CA ALA A 92 10.28 5.58 -15.25
C ALA A 92 9.47 6.81 -14.79
N ALA A 93 9.03 7.65 -15.74
CA ALA A 93 8.21 8.82 -15.42
C ALA A 93 6.83 8.46 -14.80
N ASN A 94 6.25 7.31 -15.16
CA ASN A 94 4.98 6.86 -14.58
C ASN A 94 5.22 6.27 -13.18
N LEU A 95 6.32 5.51 -12.99
CA LEU A 95 6.74 5.01 -11.68
C LEU A 95 7.03 6.14 -10.69
N ASP A 96 7.67 7.22 -11.14
CA ASP A 96 7.95 8.40 -10.30
C ASP A 96 6.64 9.05 -9.82
N ILE A 97 5.64 9.20 -10.70
CA ILE A 97 4.31 9.70 -10.32
C ILE A 97 3.65 8.75 -9.31
N ALA A 98 3.73 7.44 -9.53
CA ALA A 98 3.12 6.45 -8.65
C ALA A 98 3.75 6.48 -7.25
N ARG A 99 5.08 6.61 -7.17
CA ARG A 99 5.84 6.75 -5.91
C ARG A 99 5.50 8.04 -5.18
N ASP A 100 5.49 9.17 -5.86
CA ASP A 100 5.09 10.47 -5.27
C ASP A 100 3.66 10.40 -4.69
N CYS A 101 2.75 9.77 -5.44
CA CYS A 101 1.38 9.57 -4.99
C CYS A 101 1.27 8.58 -3.82
N PHE A 102 2.12 7.55 -3.78
CA PHE A 102 2.21 6.62 -2.67
C PHE A 102 2.75 7.29 -1.40
N ASP A 103 3.82 8.09 -1.49
CA ASP A 103 4.34 8.91 -0.39
C ASP A 103 3.23 9.78 0.23
N THR A 104 2.49 10.49 -0.63
CA THR A 104 1.40 11.38 -0.19
C THR A 104 0.25 10.59 0.43
N ALA A 105 -0.09 9.44 -0.16
CA ALA A 105 -1.15 8.56 0.34
C ALA A 105 -0.81 7.97 1.72
N VAL A 106 0.40 7.44 1.90
CA VAL A 106 0.88 6.94 3.18
C VAL A 106 0.89 8.07 4.22
N ALA A 107 1.42 9.24 3.87
CA ALA A 107 1.47 10.39 4.76
C ALA A 107 0.07 10.86 5.23
N SER A 108 -0.94 10.80 4.36
CA SER A 108 -2.31 11.19 4.70
C SER A 108 -2.89 10.37 5.87
N ALA A 109 -2.46 9.10 6.00
CA ALA A 109 -2.97 8.13 6.97
C ALA A 109 -2.00 7.88 8.14
N ASN A 110 -0.73 8.28 8.03
CA ASN A 110 0.32 7.95 9.00
C ASN A 110 0.48 9.05 10.08
N ASP A 111 -0.50 9.14 10.99
CA ASP A 111 -0.51 10.11 12.09
C ASP A 111 0.62 9.86 13.11
N PRO A 112 1.52 10.83 13.38
CA PRO A 112 2.64 10.66 14.31
C PRO A 112 2.23 10.59 15.79
N TYR A 113 0.99 10.94 16.11
CA TYR A 113 0.47 10.95 17.48
C TYR A 113 -0.46 9.79 17.79
N ARG A 114 -0.69 8.88 16.83
CA ARG A 114 -1.58 7.74 17.05
C ARG A 114 -1.01 6.79 18.11
N GLU A 115 -1.91 6.22 18.91
CA GLU A 115 -1.55 5.24 19.93
C GLU A 115 -1.50 3.81 19.41
N ARG A 116 -2.27 3.50 18.35
CA ARG A 116 -2.40 2.18 17.75
C ARG A 116 -2.48 2.27 16.23
N PHE A 117 -2.01 1.24 15.55
CA PHE A 117 -2.15 1.11 14.10
C PHE A 117 -3.42 0.30 13.78
N ASP A 118 -4.31 0.89 12.97
CA ASP A 118 -5.49 0.24 12.41
C ASP A 118 -5.29 0.10 10.90
N GLU A 119 -5.03 -1.13 10.45
CA GLU A 119 -4.75 -1.42 9.05
C GLU A 119 -5.90 -1.03 8.12
N SER A 120 -7.14 -1.28 8.55
CA SER A 120 -8.33 -1.06 7.72
C SER A 120 -8.59 0.43 7.49
N ALA A 121 -8.51 1.22 8.57
CA ALA A 121 -8.64 2.67 8.50
C ALA A 121 -7.48 3.30 7.73
N PHE A 122 -6.25 2.80 7.93
CA PHE A 122 -5.07 3.24 7.20
C PHE A 122 -5.23 3.01 5.68
N LEU A 123 -5.55 1.79 5.26
CA LEU A 123 -5.71 1.46 3.84
C LEU A 123 -6.86 2.24 3.19
N ALA A 124 -7.98 2.44 3.90
CA ALA A 124 -9.10 3.21 3.38
C ALA A 124 -8.71 4.68 3.09
N ALA A 125 -8.04 5.33 4.04
CA ALA A 125 -7.56 6.70 3.89
C ALA A 125 -6.48 6.81 2.79
N ALA A 126 -5.45 5.95 2.85
CA ALA A 126 -4.36 5.97 1.88
C ALA A 126 -4.83 5.70 0.45
N ARG A 127 -5.71 4.71 0.22
CA ARG A 127 -6.26 4.44 -1.12
C ARG A 127 -7.09 5.60 -1.65
N THR A 128 -7.84 6.29 -0.79
CA THR A 128 -8.62 7.46 -1.19
C THR A 128 -7.71 8.59 -1.69
N GLU A 129 -6.64 8.88 -0.94
CA GLU A 129 -5.69 9.92 -1.31
C GLU A 129 -4.84 9.51 -2.53
N PHE A 130 -4.41 8.25 -2.61
CA PHE A 130 -3.71 7.72 -3.79
C PHE A 130 -4.56 7.88 -5.05
N ALA A 131 -5.82 7.44 -5.02
CA ALA A 131 -6.75 7.57 -6.13
C ALA A 131 -6.98 9.03 -6.55
N ARG A 132 -6.92 9.97 -5.60
CA ARG A 132 -7.01 11.40 -5.88
C ARG A 132 -5.73 11.92 -6.56
N CYS A 133 -4.56 11.60 -5.99
CA CYS A 133 -3.27 12.01 -6.53
C CYS A 133 -3.05 11.50 -7.96
N VAL A 134 -3.27 10.19 -8.20
CA VAL A 134 -3.03 9.59 -9.52
C VAL A 134 -3.94 10.18 -10.60
N ARG A 135 -5.17 10.57 -10.26
CA ARG A 135 -6.06 11.31 -11.17
C ARG A 135 -5.53 12.71 -11.45
N THR A 136 -5.16 13.47 -10.42
CA THR A 136 -4.63 14.83 -10.57
C THR A 136 -3.34 14.85 -11.40
N ARG A 137 -2.51 13.81 -11.27
CA ARG A 137 -1.22 13.68 -11.95
C ARG A 137 -1.31 12.93 -13.28
N ASN A 138 -2.50 12.50 -13.70
CA ASN A 138 -2.73 11.74 -14.94
C ASN A 138 -1.87 10.47 -15.07
N LEU A 139 -1.71 9.71 -13.98
CA LEU A 139 -0.98 8.44 -13.98
C LEU A 139 -1.60 7.48 -15.02
N GLN A 140 -0.76 6.90 -15.87
CA GLN A 140 -1.20 5.90 -16.83
C GLN A 140 -1.36 4.54 -16.15
N GLN A 141 -2.32 3.73 -16.61
CA GLN A 141 -2.57 2.39 -16.07
C GLN A 141 -2.76 2.37 -14.54
N ALA A 142 -3.38 3.41 -13.98
CA ALA A 142 -3.55 3.57 -12.53
C ALA A 142 -4.31 2.40 -11.87
N ASP A 143 -5.11 1.66 -12.64
CA ASP A 143 -5.84 0.46 -12.24
C ASP A 143 -4.95 -0.77 -12.04
N GLN A 144 -3.70 -0.74 -12.51
CA GLN A 144 -2.70 -1.79 -12.30
C GLN A 144 -1.87 -1.59 -11.02
N TYR A 145 -2.09 -0.48 -10.32
CA TYR A 145 -1.45 -0.19 -9.04
C TYR A 145 -2.35 -0.57 -7.88
N SER A 146 -1.77 -1.20 -6.85
CA SER A 146 -2.53 -1.60 -5.66
C SER A 146 -1.73 -1.33 -4.38
N LEU A 147 -2.43 -0.81 -3.36
CA LEU A 147 -1.86 -0.59 -2.04
C LEU A 147 -2.23 -1.76 -1.13
N SER A 148 -1.22 -2.32 -0.47
CA SER A 148 -1.36 -3.38 0.52
C SER A 148 -0.59 -3.02 1.81
N VAL A 149 -0.90 -3.73 2.89
CA VAL A 149 -0.13 -3.69 4.12
C VAL A 149 0.23 -5.12 4.49
N TYR A 150 1.44 -5.31 4.99
CA TYR A 150 1.85 -6.57 5.59
C TYR A 150 2.79 -6.33 6.76
N GLU A 151 2.94 -7.36 7.58
CA GLU A 151 3.89 -7.37 8.68
C GLU A 151 5.09 -8.25 8.33
N THR A 152 6.30 -7.78 8.64
CA THR A 152 7.50 -8.63 8.60
C THR A 152 7.90 -9.03 10.02
N GLY A 153 8.38 -10.26 10.14
CA GLY A 153 8.53 -10.99 11.40
C GLY A 153 9.45 -10.38 12.46
N VAL A 154 9.54 -11.11 13.56
CA VAL A 154 10.13 -10.68 14.84
C VAL A 154 11.61 -10.32 14.70
N TRP A 155 11.95 -9.05 14.87
CA TRP A 155 13.33 -8.60 14.95
C TRP A 155 13.89 -8.86 16.36
N LEU A 156 14.85 -9.77 16.47
CA LEU A 156 15.61 -10.06 17.69
C LEU A 156 16.87 -9.18 17.70
N GLY A 157 16.74 -7.91 18.10
CA GLY A 157 17.89 -7.02 18.25
C GLY A 157 18.67 -7.30 19.53
N GLY A 158 20.00 -7.38 19.42
CA GLY A 158 20.94 -7.53 20.55
C GLY A 158 20.91 -6.35 21.52
N SER A 159 21.31 -6.62 22.77
CA SER A 159 21.42 -5.60 23.82
C SER A 159 22.41 -4.51 23.40
N TRP A 160 22.08 -3.26 23.71
CA TRP A 160 22.96 -2.10 23.58
C TRP A 160 24.11 -2.12 24.61
N GLU A 161 24.59 -3.29 25.03
CA GLU A 161 25.64 -3.42 26.07
C GLU A 161 27.06 -3.63 25.51
N ASP A 162 27.26 -3.62 24.19
CA ASP A 162 28.60 -3.63 23.58
C ASP A 162 28.76 -2.48 22.56
N ASN A 163 29.03 -1.27 23.06
CA ASN A 163 29.85 -0.20 22.44
C ASN A 163 30.06 0.96 23.42
#